data_AF-A0A6B8VTF7-F1
#
_entry.id   AF-A0A6B8VTF7-F1
#
_cell.length_a   1.000
_cell.length_b   1.000
_cell.length_c   1.000
_cell.angle_alpha   90.00
_cell.angle_beta   90.00
_cell.angle_gamma   90.00
#
_symmetry.space_group_name_H-M   'P 1'
#
loop_
_entity.id
_entity.type
_entity.pdbx_description
1 polymer ?
#
loop_
_entity_poly.entity_id
_entity_poly.type
_entity_poly.pdbx_seq_one_letter_code
_entity_poly.pdbx_strand_id
1 'polypeptide(L)'
;MAPRFRRMPTWSWFVPESPPDDRALLDATLSAGTSLSRRTWALLWAHPIAAAGILLSMLVSNLLGAMISLLIGRGTDVAFGGEDPGAVIWIGVVIIGLLFSSFILGATGDALGDLGAARTVHTLRLELSARVLAAPDPRIAPGTVLNTVDQDSMQIGELKQVLGFPVMMIGFLLGSTIALLPISGIIAVLLPVGGLLTALATWISAKPLTRISARRRAAEATSISVATDLAQGSRVLKGLGATEQSEKRFARTAEQALMLMLVEARLQAWLTFLRQLVPTLCTIGLLSYAGLLAFTQVITPGEMISVTLLVPPALTVMGYSFGMFSEVWARGAASTQRVSGLLTDLDRAAPEQNRKPPPHPAELPTGLSIWHPHDATQQQNMLEQLTRLASHHPPEQVLLAPHRIHVFEGTLADNLNPEGNIPPQKLVAALTAAACGDILRRLGGQLPQTGQQLQLPDTPIGEAGLNLSGGQRQRVALARVLARDPEVLILDDPTTGLDAVTLDQVARAIRQLRAGKVTIVITTNPTWRSLADQVFRGEVGR
;
A
#
# COMPACT_ATOMS: atom_id res chain seq x y z
N MET A 1 11.57 -3.30 24.00
CA MET A 1 12.64 -2.30 23.79
C MET A 1 13.32 -2.63 22.47
N ALA A 2 13.06 -1.89 21.39
CA ALA A 2 13.66 -2.18 20.10
C ALA A 2 15.20 -2.04 20.19
N PRO A 3 15.98 -2.95 19.56
CA PRO A 3 17.43 -2.88 19.63
C PRO A 3 17.91 -1.54 19.04
N ARG A 4 18.64 -0.76 19.85
CA ARG A 4 19.32 0.46 19.41
C ARG A 4 20.48 0.05 18.51
N PHE A 5 20.19 -0.13 17.21
CA PHE A 5 21.25 -0.20 16.20
C PHE A 5 22.14 1.04 16.32
N ARG A 6 23.46 0.86 16.26
CA ARG A 6 24.44 1.95 16.34
C ARG A 6 24.22 2.87 15.14
N ARG A 7 23.65 4.04 15.40
CA ARG A 7 23.20 4.99 14.37
C ARG A 7 24.39 5.51 13.57
N MET A 8 24.27 5.50 12.25
CA MET A 8 25.23 6.18 11.38
C MET A 8 24.75 7.63 11.17
N PRO A 9 25.63 8.64 11.30
CA PRO A 9 25.26 10.05 11.09
C PRO A 9 24.91 10.36 9.63
N THR A 10 25.35 9.51 8.69
CA THR A 10 25.03 9.59 7.27
C THR A 10 23.52 9.48 7.06
N TRP A 11 22.93 10.50 6.43
CA TRP A 11 21.50 10.62 6.08
C TRP A 11 20.53 10.98 7.23
N SER A 12 21.03 11.29 8.43
CA SER A 12 20.20 11.70 9.59
C SER A 12 19.29 12.91 9.34
N TRP A 13 19.69 13.81 8.43
CA TRP A 13 18.88 14.96 7.99
C TRP A 13 17.65 14.57 7.16
N PHE A 14 17.70 13.42 6.48
CA PHE A 14 16.64 12.94 5.58
C PHE A 14 15.74 11.89 6.25
N VAL A 15 16.33 11.10 7.15
CA VAL A 15 15.64 10.09 7.97
C VAL A 15 15.82 10.48 9.45
N PRO A 16 14.99 11.41 9.95
CA PRO A 16 15.07 11.90 11.32
C PRO A 16 14.68 10.82 12.33
N GLU A 17 15.07 11.02 13.60
CA GLU A 17 14.93 10.04 14.68
C GLU A 17 13.48 9.67 15.02
N SER A 18 12.56 10.59 14.75
CA SER A 18 11.12 10.42 14.82
C SER A 18 10.52 10.73 13.46
N PRO A 19 9.48 10.00 13.01
CA PRO A 19 8.78 10.32 11.78
C PRO A 19 8.36 11.80 11.83
N PRO A 20 8.72 12.62 10.82
CA PRO A 20 8.28 14.00 10.78
C PRO A 20 6.76 14.04 10.61
N ASP A 21 6.09 14.98 11.26
CA ASP A 21 4.62 15.16 11.20
C ASP A 21 4.15 15.78 9.86
N ASP A 22 4.91 15.57 8.77
CA ASP A 22 4.61 16.04 7.42
C ASP A 22 3.38 15.29 6.86
N ARG A 23 2.18 15.64 7.34
CA ARG A 23 0.89 15.09 6.93
C ARG A 23 0.22 15.93 5.85
N ALA A 24 0.89 16.12 4.72
CA ALA A 24 0.34 16.87 3.60
C ALA A 24 0.79 16.35 2.22
N LEU A 25 1.35 15.14 2.15
CA LEU A 25 1.82 14.60 0.87
C LEU A 25 0.65 14.42 -0.09
N LEU A 26 -0.45 13.81 0.34
CA LEU A 26 -1.62 13.57 -0.51
C LEU A 26 -2.26 14.88 -0.95
N ASP A 27 -2.41 15.87 -0.06
CA ASP A 27 -3.01 17.16 -0.40
C ASP A 27 -2.13 17.98 -1.37
N ALA A 28 -0.81 17.94 -1.18
CA ALA A 28 0.13 18.63 -2.05
C ALA A 28 0.25 17.98 -3.44
N THR A 29 0.12 16.65 -3.53
CA THR A 29 0.44 15.89 -4.76
C THR A 29 -0.79 15.40 -5.54
N LEU A 30 -1.93 15.16 -4.88
CA LEU A 30 -3.13 14.55 -5.46
C LEU A 30 -4.34 15.49 -5.55
N SER A 31 -4.10 16.81 -5.62
CA SER A 31 -5.16 17.82 -5.72
C SER A 31 -6.21 17.54 -6.81
N ALA A 32 -7.47 17.83 -6.50
CA ALA A 32 -8.59 17.68 -7.42
C ALA A 32 -8.37 18.55 -8.68
N GLY A 33 -8.55 17.97 -9.88
CA GLY A 33 -8.43 18.68 -11.16
C GLY A 33 -7.11 18.50 -11.92
N THR A 34 -6.09 17.86 -11.34
CA THR A 34 -4.83 17.54 -12.03
C THR A 34 -4.93 16.23 -12.82
N SER A 35 -4.25 16.13 -13.97
CA SER A 35 -4.21 14.90 -14.76
C SER A 35 -3.44 13.79 -14.04
N LEU A 36 -3.82 12.52 -14.26
CA LEU A 36 -3.18 11.34 -13.64
C LEU A 36 -1.65 11.33 -13.81
N SER A 37 -1.18 11.74 -14.99
CA SER A 37 0.25 11.83 -15.28
C SER A 37 0.95 12.85 -14.36
N ARG A 38 0.36 14.04 -14.15
CA ARG A 38 0.92 15.05 -13.24
C ARG A 38 0.96 14.56 -11.79
N ARG A 39 -0.07 13.86 -11.34
CA ARG A 39 -0.11 13.24 -10.00
C ARG A 39 0.99 12.21 -9.80
N THR A 40 1.18 11.35 -10.80
CA THR A 40 2.24 10.32 -10.77
C THR A 40 3.63 10.98 -10.74
N TRP A 41 3.84 12.04 -11.53
CA TRP A 41 5.07 12.85 -11.48
C TRP A 41 5.28 13.53 -10.14
N ALA A 42 4.23 14.08 -9.53
CA ALA A 42 4.32 14.73 -8.22
C ALA A 42 4.73 13.73 -7.13
N LEU A 43 4.19 12.51 -7.16
CA LEU A 43 4.56 11.43 -6.24
C LEU A 43 5.99 10.91 -6.47
N LEU A 44 6.45 10.83 -7.72
CA LEU A 44 7.85 10.51 -8.03
C LEU A 44 8.82 11.53 -7.39
N TRP A 45 8.45 12.81 -7.41
CA TRP A 45 9.19 13.92 -6.81
C TRP A 45 8.86 14.17 -5.33
N ALA A 46 8.14 13.24 -4.68
CA ALA A 46 7.93 13.29 -3.24
C ALA A 46 9.28 13.36 -2.52
N HIS A 47 9.47 14.42 -1.72
CA HIS A 47 10.76 14.83 -1.16
C HIS A 47 11.78 15.26 -2.25
N PRO A 48 11.66 16.49 -2.79
CA PRO A 48 12.36 16.91 -4.00
C PRO A 48 13.88 16.96 -3.86
N ILE A 49 14.40 17.25 -2.65
CA ILE A 49 15.84 17.26 -2.37
C ILE A 49 16.44 15.87 -2.55
N ALA A 50 15.76 14.82 -2.07
CA ALA A 50 16.21 13.45 -2.27
C ALA A 50 16.09 13.02 -3.73
N ALA A 51 14.98 13.34 -4.40
CA ALA A 51 14.81 13.06 -5.82
C ALA A 51 15.91 13.72 -6.69
N ALA A 52 16.23 14.99 -6.43
CA ALA A 52 17.33 15.70 -7.07
C ALA A 52 18.70 15.09 -6.74
N GLY A 53 18.91 14.69 -5.49
CA GLY A 53 20.13 14.00 -5.04
C GLY A 53 20.34 12.66 -5.74
N ILE A 54 19.28 11.86 -5.93
CA ILE A 54 19.33 10.60 -6.69
C ILE A 54 19.76 10.91 -8.13
N LEU A 55 19.06 11.83 -8.81
CA LEU A 55 19.34 12.18 -10.20
C LEU A 55 20.79 12.64 -10.39
N LEU A 56 21.24 13.58 -9.57
CA LEU A 56 22.59 14.13 -9.66
C LEU A 56 23.64 13.04 -9.41
N SER A 57 23.46 12.23 -8.38
CA SER A 57 24.43 11.20 -8.01
C SER A 57 24.52 10.10 -9.06
N MET A 58 23.38 9.66 -9.60
CA MET A 58 23.29 8.63 -10.64
C MET A 58 23.88 9.08 -11.98
N LEU A 59 23.60 10.33 -12.37
CA LEU A 59 24.11 10.90 -13.62
C LEU A 59 25.62 11.10 -13.54
N VAL A 60 26.12 11.71 -12.45
CA VAL A 60 27.55 12.02 -12.30
C VAL A 60 28.36 10.74 -12.08
N SER A 61 27.90 9.79 -11.27
CA SER A 61 28.64 8.53 -11.03
C SER A 61 28.92 7.78 -12.34
N ASN A 62 27.96 7.74 -13.25
CA ASN A 62 28.08 7.03 -14.52
C ASN A 62 28.80 7.82 -15.61
N LEU A 63 28.76 9.15 -15.56
CA LEU A 63 29.64 10.00 -16.36
C LEU A 63 31.11 9.74 -16.01
N LEU A 64 31.44 9.65 -14.71
CA LEU A 64 32.78 9.25 -14.25
C LEU A 64 33.12 7.82 -14.65
N GLY A 65 32.13 6.91 -14.61
CA GLY A 65 32.23 5.54 -15.12
C GLY A 65 32.74 5.48 -16.57
N ALA A 66 32.15 6.27 -17.46
CA ALA A 66 32.59 6.35 -18.86
C ALA A 66 34.01 6.94 -19.00
N MET A 67 34.37 7.92 -18.17
CA MET A 67 35.73 8.49 -18.17
C MET A 67 36.80 7.48 -17.75
N ILE A 68 36.47 6.54 -16.84
CA ILE A 68 37.39 5.48 -16.45
C ILE A 68 37.77 4.60 -17.66
N SER A 69 36.81 4.28 -18.53
CA SER A 69 37.09 3.49 -19.74
C SER A 69 38.05 4.21 -20.71
N LEU A 70 37.95 5.54 -20.83
CA LEU A 70 38.89 6.34 -21.63
C LEU A 70 40.30 6.31 -21.04
N LEU A 71 40.41 6.41 -19.70
CA LEU A 71 41.70 6.34 -19.01
C LEU A 71 42.35 4.97 -19.13
N ILE A 72 41.57 3.89 -19.20
CA ILE A 72 42.08 2.55 -19.50
C ILE A 72 42.69 2.51 -20.91
N GLY A 73 42.03 3.12 -21.89
CA GLY A 73 42.59 3.26 -23.23
C GLY A 73 43.90 4.03 -23.26
N ARG A 74 43.93 5.23 -22.66
CA ARG A 74 45.17 6.02 -22.53
C ARG A 74 46.26 5.26 -21.80
N GLY A 75 45.93 4.59 -20.69
CA GLY A 75 46.87 3.76 -19.95
C GLY A 75 47.48 2.65 -20.81
N THR A 76 46.71 2.12 -21.77
CA THR A 76 47.22 1.14 -22.74
C THR A 76 48.23 1.79 -23.68
N ASP A 77 47.91 2.94 -24.27
CA ASP A 77 48.84 3.62 -25.19
C ASP A 77 50.17 3.97 -24.49
N VAL A 78 50.11 4.48 -23.26
CA VAL A 78 51.30 4.80 -22.45
C VAL A 78 52.11 3.53 -22.14
N ALA A 79 51.43 2.46 -21.71
CA ALA A 79 52.09 1.22 -21.31
C ALA A 79 52.80 0.49 -22.45
N PHE A 80 52.24 0.54 -23.66
CA PHE A 80 52.79 -0.15 -24.84
C PHE A 80 53.54 0.78 -25.82
N GLY A 81 53.46 2.10 -25.64
CA GLY A 81 54.12 3.11 -26.46
C GLY A 81 55.59 3.38 -26.11
N GLY A 82 56.11 2.76 -25.04
CA GLY A 82 57.50 2.97 -24.58
C GLY A 82 57.72 4.23 -23.75
N GLU A 83 56.65 4.79 -23.18
CA GLU A 83 56.70 5.97 -22.30
C GLU A 83 57.20 5.62 -20.88
N ASP A 84 57.43 6.65 -20.06
CA ASP A 84 57.89 6.53 -18.66
C ASP A 84 56.93 5.66 -17.82
N PRO A 85 57.40 4.57 -17.19
CA PRO A 85 56.59 3.74 -16.29
C PRO A 85 55.85 4.52 -15.20
N GLY A 86 56.37 5.69 -14.79
CA GLY A 86 55.71 6.57 -13.83
C GLY A 86 54.33 7.08 -14.28
N ALA A 87 54.13 7.30 -15.59
CA ALA A 87 52.86 7.80 -16.14
C ALA A 87 51.73 6.76 -16.02
N VAL A 88 52.03 5.47 -16.20
CA VAL A 88 51.06 4.37 -16.05
C VAL A 88 50.57 4.29 -14.61
N ILE A 89 51.47 4.43 -13.63
CA ILE A 89 51.12 4.42 -12.20
C ILE A 89 50.18 5.58 -11.87
N TRP A 90 50.47 6.78 -12.37
CA TRP A 90 49.60 7.95 -12.15
C TRP A 90 48.21 7.77 -12.75
N ILE A 91 48.11 7.23 -13.97
CA ILE A 91 46.81 6.90 -14.58
C ILE A 91 46.05 5.89 -13.71
N GLY A 92 46.74 4.87 -13.18
CA GLY A 92 46.16 3.90 -12.24
C GLY A 92 45.62 4.55 -10.97
N VAL A 93 46.37 5.47 -10.35
CA VAL A 93 45.93 6.21 -9.16
C VAL A 93 44.68 7.06 -9.46
N VAL A 94 44.65 7.74 -10.60
CA VAL A 94 43.48 8.52 -11.03
C VAL A 94 42.27 7.62 -11.25
N ILE A 95 42.44 6.46 -11.90
CA ILE A 95 41.36 5.48 -12.09
C ILE A 95 40.80 5.01 -10.75
N ILE A 96 41.66 4.69 -9.77
CA ILE A 96 41.22 4.27 -8.42
C ILE A 96 40.41 5.39 -7.75
N GLY A 97 40.89 6.64 -7.81
CA GLY A 97 40.17 7.78 -7.24
C GLY A 97 38.80 8.01 -7.89
N LEU A 98 38.72 7.85 -9.21
CA LEU A 98 37.45 7.95 -9.95
C LEU A 98 36.51 6.79 -9.65
N LEU A 99 37.01 5.56 -9.55
CA LEU A 99 36.23 4.38 -9.17
C LEU A 99 35.62 4.56 -7.78
N PHE A 100 36.42 5.02 -6.81
CA PHE A 100 35.95 5.29 -5.46
C PHE A 100 34.90 6.41 -5.43
N SER A 101 35.12 7.49 -6.18
CA SER A 101 34.17 8.60 -6.30
C SER A 101 32.85 8.17 -6.96
N SER A 102 32.94 7.40 -8.06
CA SER A 102 31.77 6.82 -8.75
C SER A 102 30.99 5.88 -7.83
N PHE A 103 31.69 5.04 -7.05
CA PHE A 103 31.05 4.16 -6.07
C PHE A 103 30.34 4.94 -4.97
N ILE A 104 30.97 5.96 -4.36
CA ILE A 104 30.34 6.78 -3.31
C ILE A 104 29.09 7.48 -3.85
N LEU A 105 29.17 8.06 -5.05
CA LEU A 105 28.03 8.72 -5.68
C LEU A 105 26.91 7.72 -6.02
N GLY A 106 27.25 6.57 -6.61
CA GLY A 106 26.28 5.51 -6.89
C GLY A 106 25.57 5.03 -5.62
N ALA A 107 26.35 4.65 -4.60
CA ALA A 107 25.83 4.21 -3.31
C ALA A 107 25.00 5.29 -2.60
N THR A 108 25.37 6.57 -2.76
CA THR A 108 24.58 7.70 -2.26
C THR A 108 23.23 7.80 -2.97
N GLY A 109 23.21 7.68 -4.30
CA GLY A 109 21.96 7.72 -5.07
C GLY A 109 21.05 6.53 -4.74
N ASP A 110 21.60 5.32 -4.59
CA ASP A 110 20.85 4.13 -4.19
C ASP A 110 20.25 4.32 -2.78
N ALA A 111 21.06 4.76 -1.82
CA ALA A 111 20.59 5.01 -0.45
C ALA A 111 19.48 6.06 -0.41
N LEU A 112 19.61 7.17 -1.14
CA LEU A 112 18.56 8.20 -1.22
C LEU A 112 17.29 7.65 -1.90
N GLY A 113 17.44 6.75 -2.88
CA GLY A 113 16.34 6.03 -3.53
C GLY A 113 15.55 5.20 -2.54
N ASP A 114 16.22 4.30 -1.83
CA ASP A 114 15.62 3.37 -0.87
C ASP A 114 14.98 4.10 0.31
N LEU A 115 15.72 5.03 0.92
CA LEU A 115 15.21 5.85 2.03
C LEU A 115 14.04 6.71 1.57
N GLY A 116 14.13 7.26 0.36
CA GLY A 116 13.10 8.06 -0.24
C GLY A 116 11.83 7.27 -0.48
N ALA A 117 11.94 6.03 -0.95
CA ALA A 117 10.81 5.15 -1.20
C ALA A 117 10.14 4.76 0.13
N ALA A 118 10.92 4.33 1.13
CA ALA A 118 10.42 3.97 2.44
C ALA A 118 9.65 5.13 3.12
N ARG A 119 10.18 6.36 3.04
CA ARG A 119 9.51 7.54 3.61
C ARG A 119 8.21 7.86 2.90
N THR A 120 8.17 7.76 1.57
CA THR A 120 6.95 7.94 0.78
C THR A 120 5.89 6.89 1.15
N VAL A 121 6.26 5.60 1.23
CA VAL A 121 5.34 4.52 1.63
C VAL A 121 4.77 4.76 3.03
N HIS A 122 5.63 5.10 4.00
CA HIS A 122 5.21 5.36 5.37
C HIS A 122 4.23 6.53 5.46
N THR A 123 4.55 7.65 4.80
CA THR A 123 3.70 8.85 4.80
C THR A 123 2.35 8.58 4.16
N LEU A 124 2.33 7.92 2.99
CA LEU A 124 1.09 7.53 2.31
C LEU A 124 0.23 6.62 3.18
N ARG A 125 0.82 5.62 3.86
CA ARG A 125 0.09 4.71 4.75
C ARG A 125 -0.56 5.46 5.91
N LEU A 126 0.18 6.33 6.59
CA LEU A 126 -0.36 7.10 7.71
C LEU A 126 -1.50 8.03 7.28
N GLU A 127 -1.31 8.78 6.19
CA GLU A 127 -2.34 9.70 5.69
C GLU A 127 -3.59 8.96 5.18
N LEU A 128 -3.41 7.89 4.41
CA LEU A 128 -4.54 7.09 3.91
C LEU A 128 -5.30 6.42 5.06
N SER A 129 -4.59 5.82 6.03
CA SER A 129 -5.23 5.25 7.22
C SER A 129 -5.99 6.31 8.03
N ALA A 130 -5.41 7.50 8.23
CA ALA A 130 -6.09 8.59 8.91
C ALA A 130 -7.38 9.02 8.19
N ARG A 131 -7.35 9.14 6.86
CA ARG A 131 -8.54 9.50 6.07
C ARG A 131 -9.62 8.40 6.06
N VAL A 132 -9.21 7.14 5.98
CA VAL A 132 -10.14 6.00 6.09
C VAL A 132 -10.84 6.00 7.44
N LEU A 133 -10.10 6.27 8.53
CA LEU A 133 -10.66 6.33 9.89
C LEU A 133 -11.55 7.57 10.12
N ALA A 134 -11.30 8.67 9.41
CA ALA A 134 -12.12 9.88 9.49
C ALA A 134 -13.41 9.80 8.66
N ALA A 135 -13.49 8.91 7.66
CA ALA A 135 -14.66 8.74 6.82
C ALA A 135 -15.79 8.01 7.59
N PRO A 136 -17.03 8.57 7.67
CA PRO A 136 -18.10 8.00 8.51
C PRO A 136 -18.63 6.63 8.06
N ASP A 137 -18.66 6.37 6.75
CA ASP A 137 -19.08 5.08 6.17
C ASP A 137 -18.50 4.93 4.75
N PRO A 138 -17.21 4.59 4.61
CA PRO A 138 -16.67 4.25 3.31
C PRO A 138 -17.35 2.97 2.84
N ARG A 139 -18.30 3.09 1.89
CA ARG A 139 -18.90 1.95 1.14
C ARG A 139 -17.88 1.26 0.22
N ILE A 140 -16.70 0.99 0.75
CA ILE A 140 -15.52 0.48 0.07
C ILE A 140 -15.17 -0.84 0.74
N ALA A 141 -15.00 -1.90 -0.06
CA ALA A 141 -14.67 -3.21 0.47
C ALA A 141 -13.37 -3.16 1.30
N PRO A 142 -13.31 -3.75 2.51
CA PRO A 142 -12.13 -3.72 3.37
C PRO A 142 -10.86 -4.22 2.68
N GLY A 143 -10.98 -5.27 1.85
CA GLY A 143 -9.86 -5.78 1.07
C GLY A 143 -9.31 -4.77 0.06
N THR A 144 -10.17 -3.95 -0.55
CA THR A 144 -9.75 -2.87 -1.47
C THR A 144 -9.00 -1.78 -0.71
N VAL A 145 -9.50 -1.38 0.47
CA VAL A 145 -8.84 -0.39 1.32
C VAL A 145 -7.47 -0.91 1.76
N LEU A 146 -7.39 -2.14 2.28
CA LEU A 146 -6.13 -2.75 2.72
C LEU A 146 -5.12 -2.82 1.57
N ASN A 147 -5.53 -3.31 0.40
CA ASN A 147 -4.65 -3.41 -0.76
C ASN A 147 -4.16 -2.03 -1.24
N THR A 148 -5.02 -1.01 -1.17
CA THR A 148 -4.65 0.36 -1.58
C THR A 148 -3.69 1.00 -0.57
N VAL A 149 -3.96 0.85 0.73
CA VAL A 149 -3.10 1.38 1.80
C VAL A 149 -1.74 0.67 1.79
N ASP A 150 -1.72 -0.65 1.65
CA ASP A 150 -0.50 -1.45 1.77
C ASP A 150 0.28 -1.56 0.44
N GLN A 151 -0.30 -2.26 -0.54
CA GLN A 151 0.37 -2.65 -1.79
C GLN A 151 0.52 -1.48 -2.77
N ASP A 152 -0.51 -0.65 -2.93
CA ASP A 152 -0.45 0.47 -3.88
C ASP A 152 0.50 1.56 -3.39
N SER A 153 0.54 1.84 -2.08
CA SER A 153 1.56 2.73 -1.48
C SER A 153 2.97 2.22 -1.74
N MET A 154 3.21 0.91 -1.63
CA MET A 154 4.51 0.28 -1.92
C MET A 154 4.91 0.48 -3.39
N GLN A 155 3.98 0.22 -4.32
CA GLN A 155 4.21 0.44 -5.76
C GLN A 155 4.45 1.91 -6.12
N ILE A 156 3.86 2.86 -5.37
CA ILE A 156 4.15 4.29 -5.51
C ILE A 156 5.56 4.60 -4.99
N GLY A 157 5.99 4.01 -3.88
CA GLY A 157 7.37 4.14 -3.39
C GLY A 157 8.41 3.65 -4.42
N GLU A 158 8.12 2.51 -5.07
CA GLU A 158 8.96 1.95 -6.14
C GLU A 158 9.13 2.87 -7.34
N LEU A 159 8.26 3.87 -7.55
CA LEU A 159 8.45 4.86 -8.63
C LEU A 159 9.83 5.52 -8.55
N LYS A 160 10.42 5.70 -7.35
CA LYS A 160 11.76 6.30 -7.21
C LYS A 160 12.86 5.54 -7.92
N GLN A 161 12.69 4.24 -8.19
CA GLN A 161 13.64 3.45 -8.99
C GLN A 161 13.80 4.00 -10.41
N VAL A 162 12.81 4.71 -10.94
CA VAL A 162 12.88 5.41 -12.23
C VAL A 162 13.98 6.48 -12.25
N LEU A 163 14.28 7.09 -11.10
CA LEU A 163 15.37 8.08 -10.97
C LEU A 163 16.75 7.41 -10.85
N GLY A 164 16.81 6.09 -10.65
CA GLY A 164 18.03 5.30 -10.51
C GLY A 164 18.56 4.80 -11.86
N PHE A 165 18.36 3.50 -12.11
CA PHE A 165 18.96 2.78 -13.25
C PHE A 165 18.75 3.43 -14.63
N PRO A 166 17.56 3.92 -15.02
CA PRO A 166 17.37 4.62 -16.30
C PRO A 166 18.23 5.88 -16.44
N VAL A 167 18.34 6.67 -15.36
CA VAL A 167 19.13 7.91 -15.34
C VAL A 167 20.61 7.60 -15.38
N MET A 168 21.03 6.57 -14.66
CA MET A 168 22.37 6.02 -14.73
C MET A 168 22.75 5.63 -16.16
N MET A 169 21.85 4.99 -16.92
CA MET A 169 22.11 4.63 -18.32
C MET A 169 22.14 5.82 -19.26
N ILE A 170 21.29 6.82 -19.05
CA ILE A 170 21.38 8.10 -19.78
C ILE A 170 22.72 8.78 -19.50
N GLY A 171 23.15 8.81 -18.23
CA GLY A 171 24.45 9.36 -17.83
C GLY A 171 25.62 8.62 -18.47
N PHE A 172 25.57 7.28 -18.49
CA PHE A 172 26.59 6.47 -19.15
C PHE A 172 26.62 6.67 -20.67
N LEU A 173 25.47 6.75 -21.33
CA LEU A 173 25.37 7.01 -22.76
C LEU A 173 25.93 8.40 -23.10
N LEU A 174 25.52 9.44 -22.37
CA LEU A 174 26.03 10.80 -22.54
C LEU A 174 27.54 10.85 -22.27
N GLY A 175 28.00 10.21 -21.19
CA GLY A 175 29.42 10.15 -20.86
C GLY A 175 30.24 9.43 -21.91
N SER A 176 29.73 8.33 -22.45
CA SER A 176 30.35 7.61 -23.56
C SER A 176 30.41 8.47 -24.82
N THR A 177 29.32 9.17 -25.17
CA THR A 177 29.29 10.10 -26.31
C THR A 177 30.31 11.22 -26.17
N ILE A 178 30.40 11.85 -25.00
CA ILE A 178 31.38 12.92 -24.73
C ILE A 178 32.80 12.36 -24.77
N ALA A 179 33.03 11.18 -24.17
CA ALA A 179 34.34 10.52 -24.15
C ALA A 179 34.85 10.15 -25.54
N LEU A 180 33.96 9.73 -26.45
CA LEU A 180 34.32 9.30 -27.80
C LEU A 180 34.42 10.45 -28.80
N LEU A 181 33.95 11.64 -28.47
CA LEU A 181 33.96 12.81 -29.37
C LEU A 181 35.38 13.17 -29.87
N PRO A 182 36.44 13.16 -29.03
CA PRO A 182 37.80 13.41 -29.49
C PRO A 182 38.39 12.28 -30.35
N ILE A 183 37.91 11.04 -30.19
CA ILE A 183 38.41 9.86 -30.92
C ILE A 183 37.79 9.81 -32.32
N SER A 184 36.46 9.90 -32.40
CA SER A 184 35.75 9.90 -33.67
C SER A 184 34.39 10.57 -33.54
N GLY A 185 34.21 11.71 -34.19
CA GLY A 185 32.94 12.42 -34.22
C GLY A 185 31.79 11.59 -34.83
N ILE A 186 32.10 10.70 -35.78
CA ILE A 186 31.11 9.79 -36.38
C ILE A 186 30.62 8.78 -35.35
N ILE A 187 31.52 8.11 -34.62
CA ILE A 187 31.14 7.16 -33.55
C ILE A 187 30.35 7.89 -32.46
N ALA A 188 30.79 9.08 -32.06
CA ALA A 188 30.13 9.88 -31.02
C ALA A 188 28.69 10.27 -31.41
N VAL A 189 28.40 10.53 -32.68
CA VAL A 189 27.04 10.83 -33.18
C VAL A 189 26.21 9.56 -33.36
N LEU A 190 26.80 8.49 -33.88
CA LEU A 190 26.07 7.23 -34.13
C LEU A 190 25.71 6.48 -32.84
N LEU A 191 26.51 6.61 -31.78
CA LEU A 191 26.26 5.97 -30.49
C LEU A 191 24.89 6.35 -29.86
N PRO A 192 24.54 7.63 -29.65
CA PRO A 192 23.25 8.01 -29.09
C PRO A 192 22.09 7.67 -30.03
N VAL A 193 22.31 7.67 -31.35
CA VAL A 193 21.33 7.17 -32.32
C VAL A 193 21.07 5.68 -32.11
N GLY A 194 22.12 4.87 -31.96
CA GLY A 194 22.00 3.44 -31.63
C GLY A 194 21.29 3.21 -30.29
N GLY A 195 21.61 4.03 -29.28
CA GLY A 195 20.95 4.00 -27.97
C GLY A 195 19.45 4.29 -28.09
N LEU A 196 19.07 5.31 -28.86
CA LEU A 196 17.68 5.66 -29.14
C LEU A 196 16.94 4.56 -29.91
N LEU A 197 17.58 3.97 -30.93
CA LEU A 197 17.01 2.84 -31.68
C LEU A 197 16.75 1.63 -30.77
N THR A 198 17.67 1.36 -29.83
CA THR A 198 17.55 0.26 -28.88
C THR A 198 16.44 0.50 -27.85
N ALA A 199 16.32 1.73 -27.35
CA ALA A 199 15.21 2.15 -26.49
C ALA A 199 13.86 2.06 -27.24
N LEU A 200 13.79 2.51 -28.49
CA LEU A 200 12.59 2.46 -29.32
C LEU A 200 12.14 1.02 -29.60
N ALA A 201 13.07 0.13 -29.94
CA ALA A 201 12.79 -1.30 -30.12
C ALA A 201 12.20 -1.93 -28.85
N THR A 202 12.72 -1.55 -27.68
CA THR A 202 12.21 -2.00 -26.37
C THR A 202 10.81 -1.47 -26.09
N TRP A 203 10.56 -0.20 -26.39
CA TRP A 203 9.26 0.44 -26.16
C TRP A 203 8.16 -0.18 -27.03
N ILE A 204 8.41 -0.37 -28.32
CA ILE A 204 7.44 -0.96 -29.26
C ILE A 204 7.08 -2.39 -28.82
N SER A 205 8.07 -3.16 -28.38
CA SER A 205 7.88 -4.55 -27.92
C SER A 205 7.20 -4.67 -26.55
N ALA A 206 7.12 -3.61 -25.73
CA ALA A 206 6.53 -3.70 -24.39
C ALA A 206 4.99 -3.87 -24.40
N LYS A 207 4.30 -3.27 -25.38
CA LYS A 207 2.82 -3.31 -25.48
C LYS A 207 2.21 -4.71 -25.64
N PRO A 208 2.69 -5.60 -26.54
CA PRO A 208 2.13 -6.94 -26.66
C PRO A 208 2.35 -7.77 -25.39
N LEU A 209 3.53 -7.66 -24.76
CA LEU A 209 3.86 -8.40 -23.54
C LEU A 209 2.96 -8.00 -22.37
N THR A 210 2.77 -6.70 -22.15
CA THR A 210 1.90 -6.18 -21.07
C THR A 210 0.45 -6.63 -21.19
N ARG A 211 -0.09 -6.73 -22.42
CA ARG A 211 -1.45 -7.23 -22.66
C ARG A 211 -1.61 -8.71 -22.30
N ILE A 212 -0.67 -9.56 -22.71
CA ILE A 212 -0.72 -10.99 -22.40
C ILE A 212 -0.48 -11.22 -20.92
N SER A 213 0.48 -10.51 -20.32
CA SER A 213 0.78 -10.57 -18.88
C SER A 213 -0.43 -10.19 -18.01
N ALA A 214 -1.24 -9.21 -18.43
CA ALA A 214 -2.49 -8.87 -17.75
C ALA A 214 -3.51 -10.03 -17.80
N ARG A 215 -3.66 -10.69 -18.95
CA ARG A 215 -4.55 -11.86 -19.09
C ARG A 215 -4.06 -13.05 -18.28
N ARG A 216 -2.75 -13.32 -18.29
CA ARG A 216 -2.11 -14.38 -17.48
C ARG A 216 -2.40 -14.16 -16.00
N ARG A 217 -2.12 -12.96 -15.47
CA ARG A 217 -2.36 -12.61 -14.06
C ARG A 217 -3.82 -12.79 -13.64
N ALA A 218 -4.78 -12.44 -14.51
CA ALA A 218 -6.19 -12.66 -14.23
C ALA A 218 -6.57 -14.15 -14.15
N ALA A 219 -6.02 -14.98 -15.04
CA ALA A 219 -6.24 -16.43 -15.00
C ALA A 219 -5.57 -17.09 -13.78
N GLU A 220 -4.34 -16.68 -13.43
CA GLU A 220 -3.64 -17.10 -12.21
C GLU A 220 -4.45 -16.75 -10.95
N ALA A 221 -4.92 -15.51 -10.84
CA ALA A 221 -5.75 -15.08 -9.71
C ALA A 221 -7.04 -15.90 -9.58
N THR A 222 -7.66 -16.23 -10.71
CA THR A 222 -8.85 -17.09 -10.75
C THR A 222 -8.53 -18.50 -10.25
N SER A 223 -7.41 -19.09 -10.69
CA SER A 223 -6.98 -20.42 -10.24
C SER A 223 -6.66 -20.45 -8.74
N ILE A 224 -5.98 -19.43 -8.22
CA ILE A 224 -5.68 -19.27 -6.78
C ILE A 224 -6.97 -19.12 -5.96
N SER A 225 -7.94 -18.35 -6.46
CA SER A 225 -9.25 -18.20 -5.80
C SER A 225 -9.97 -19.55 -5.70
N VAL A 226 -10.02 -20.32 -6.79
CA VAL A 226 -10.63 -21.67 -6.78
C VAL A 226 -9.89 -22.60 -5.82
N ALA A 227 -8.56 -22.58 -5.79
CA ALA A 227 -7.78 -23.38 -4.83
C ALA A 227 -8.12 -23.02 -3.37
N THR A 228 -8.26 -21.72 -3.08
CA THR A 228 -8.62 -21.21 -1.75
C THR A 228 -10.02 -21.66 -1.35
N ASP A 229 -11.00 -21.54 -2.24
CA ASP A 229 -12.37 -22.01 -2.02
C ASP A 229 -12.42 -23.53 -1.75
N LEU A 230 -11.64 -24.32 -2.49
CA LEU A 230 -11.56 -25.77 -2.31
C LEU A 230 -10.90 -26.13 -0.96
N ALA A 231 -9.87 -25.39 -0.55
CA ALA A 231 -9.20 -25.61 0.73
C ALA A 231 -10.14 -25.31 1.91
N GLN A 232 -10.82 -24.16 1.88
CA GLN A 232 -11.80 -23.76 2.88
C GLN A 232 -13.02 -24.69 2.91
N GLY A 233 -13.51 -25.09 1.74
CA GLY A 233 -14.67 -25.97 1.57
C GLY A 233 -14.36 -27.48 1.69
N SER A 234 -13.12 -27.87 1.97
CA SER A 234 -12.65 -29.25 1.82
C SER A 234 -13.45 -30.30 2.61
N ARG A 235 -13.91 -29.96 3.83
CA ARG A 235 -14.77 -30.84 4.63
C ARG A 235 -16.15 -31.03 4.02
N VAL A 236 -16.77 -29.95 3.55
CA VAL A 236 -18.09 -29.96 2.92
C VAL A 236 -18.05 -30.74 1.61
N LEU A 237 -17.01 -30.49 0.80
CA LEU A 237 -16.76 -31.20 -0.45
C LEU A 237 -16.64 -32.72 -0.29
N LYS A 238 -15.89 -33.16 0.73
CA LYS A 238 -15.78 -34.59 1.08
C LYS A 238 -17.11 -35.15 1.56
N GLY A 239 -17.86 -34.40 2.38
CA GLY A 239 -19.18 -34.81 2.86
C GLY A 239 -20.23 -34.95 1.76
N LEU A 240 -20.13 -34.16 0.69
CA LEU A 240 -21.02 -34.20 -0.47
C LEU A 240 -20.58 -35.19 -1.57
N GLY A 241 -19.40 -35.82 -1.44
CA GLY A 241 -18.84 -36.71 -2.46
C GLY A 241 -18.43 -36.00 -3.78
N ALA A 242 -18.28 -34.68 -3.77
CA ALA A 242 -18.05 -33.87 -4.97
C ALA A 242 -16.57 -33.56 -5.26
N THR A 243 -15.66 -34.41 -4.77
CA THR A 243 -14.20 -34.20 -4.86
C THR A 243 -13.70 -34.25 -6.30
N GLU A 244 -14.09 -35.28 -7.07
CA GLU A 244 -13.63 -35.46 -8.45
C GLU A 244 -14.08 -34.31 -9.38
N GLN A 245 -15.33 -33.86 -9.21
CA GLN A 245 -15.87 -32.73 -10.00
C GLN A 245 -15.14 -31.42 -9.69
N SER A 246 -14.76 -31.23 -8.43
CA SER A 246 -14.04 -30.04 -7.97
C SER A 246 -12.58 -30.05 -8.41
N GLU A 247 -11.94 -31.21 -8.42
CA GLU A 247 -10.61 -31.41 -8.97
C GLU A 247 -10.58 -31.10 -10.48
N LYS A 248 -11.55 -31.62 -11.25
CA LYS A 248 -11.70 -31.28 -12.68
C LYS A 248 -11.92 -29.78 -12.92
N ARG A 249 -12.69 -29.12 -12.05
CA ARG A 249 -12.91 -27.66 -12.12
C ARG A 249 -11.61 -26.90 -11.90
N PHE A 250 -10.85 -27.27 -10.87
CA PHE A 250 -9.54 -26.67 -10.60
C PHE A 250 -8.56 -26.92 -11.75
N ALA A 251 -8.47 -28.16 -12.24
CA ALA A 251 -7.60 -28.53 -13.36
C ALA A 251 -7.86 -27.66 -14.60
N ARG A 252 -9.12 -27.43 -14.99
CA ARG A 252 -9.46 -26.54 -16.12
C ARG A 252 -8.98 -25.11 -15.92
N THR A 253 -9.12 -24.55 -14.71
CA THR A 253 -8.63 -23.20 -14.42
C THR A 253 -7.11 -23.12 -14.40
N ALA A 254 -6.45 -24.15 -13.89
CA ALA A 254 -5.00 -24.25 -13.89
C ALA A 254 -4.43 -24.41 -15.30
N GLU A 255 -5.06 -25.23 -16.15
CA GLU A 255 -4.69 -25.39 -17.57
C GLU A 255 -4.83 -24.10 -18.36
N GLN A 256 -5.88 -23.31 -18.12
CA GLN A 256 -6.05 -22.00 -18.75
C GLN A 256 -4.92 -21.02 -18.36
N ALA A 257 -4.54 -21.00 -17.08
CA ALA A 257 -3.41 -20.21 -16.61
C ALA A 257 -2.09 -20.67 -17.26
N LEU A 258 -1.84 -21.99 -17.32
CA LEU A 258 -0.67 -22.58 -17.96
C LEU A 258 -0.57 -22.22 -19.45
N MET A 259 -1.68 -22.29 -20.18
CA MET A 259 -1.70 -21.92 -21.60
C MET A 259 -1.28 -20.45 -21.81
N LEU A 260 -1.74 -19.54 -20.95
CA LEU A 260 -1.36 -18.14 -21.00
C LEU A 260 0.11 -17.92 -20.59
N MET A 261 0.61 -18.65 -19.59
CA MET A 261 2.03 -18.67 -19.23
C MET A 261 2.90 -19.08 -20.42
N LEU A 262 2.53 -20.14 -21.13
CA LEU A 262 3.28 -20.63 -22.29
C LEU A 262 3.25 -19.64 -23.46
N VAL A 263 2.11 -18.99 -23.71
CA VAL A 263 2.00 -17.95 -24.73
C VAL A 263 2.89 -16.74 -24.38
N GLU A 264 2.87 -16.30 -23.12
CA GLU A 264 3.73 -15.23 -22.65
C GLU A 264 5.21 -15.60 -22.74
N ALA A 265 5.60 -16.81 -22.33
CA ALA A 265 6.97 -17.29 -22.40
C ALA A 265 7.49 -17.31 -23.85
N ARG A 266 6.68 -17.81 -24.80
CA ARG A 266 7.03 -17.79 -26.24
C ARG A 266 7.17 -16.36 -26.77
N LEU A 267 6.24 -15.47 -26.41
CA LEU A 267 6.31 -14.08 -26.80
C LEU A 267 7.56 -13.40 -26.22
N GLN A 268 7.84 -13.62 -24.94
CA GLN A 268 9.00 -13.07 -24.24
C GLN A 268 10.31 -13.54 -24.87
N ALA A 269 10.44 -14.81 -25.23
CA ALA A 269 11.61 -15.34 -25.91
C ALA A 269 11.87 -14.61 -27.24
N TRP A 270 10.85 -14.48 -28.08
CA TRP A 270 10.95 -13.77 -29.36
C TRP A 270 11.23 -12.27 -29.21
N LEU A 271 10.56 -11.59 -28.27
CA LEU A 271 10.79 -10.17 -28.04
C LEU A 271 12.18 -9.91 -27.45
N THR A 272 12.69 -10.80 -26.61
CA THR A 272 14.05 -10.70 -26.05
C THR A 272 15.07 -10.81 -27.17
N PHE A 273 14.91 -11.78 -28.09
CA PHE A 273 15.75 -11.88 -29.28
C PHE A 273 15.74 -10.59 -30.11
N LEU A 274 14.56 -10.06 -30.41
CA LEU A 274 14.42 -8.82 -31.21
C LEU A 274 15.05 -7.61 -30.51
N ARG A 275 14.88 -7.48 -29.18
CA ARG A 275 15.48 -6.41 -28.37
C ARG A 275 16.99 -6.46 -28.35
N GLN A 276 17.59 -7.65 -28.38
CA GLN A 276 19.04 -7.84 -28.39
C GLN A 276 19.65 -7.70 -29.79
N LEU A 277 18.87 -7.94 -30.85
CA LEU A 277 19.34 -7.83 -32.22
C LEU A 277 19.79 -6.41 -32.57
N VAL A 278 19.00 -5.39 -32.21
CA VAL A 278 19.28 -3.98 -32.50
C VAL A 278 20.62 -3.50 -31.89
N PRO A 279 20.86 -3.59 -30.57
CA PRO A 279 22.11 -3.15 -29.97
C PRO A 279 23.29 -4.00 -30.45
N THR A 280 23.10 -5.29 -30.73
CA THR A 280 24.15 -6.16 -31.28
C THR A 280 24.58 -5.70 -32.67
N LEU A 281 23.63 -5.40 -33.57
CA LEU A 281 23.94 -4.91 -34.92
C LEU A 281 24.60 -3.52 -34.88
N CYS A 282 24.11 -2.61 -34.04
CA CYS A 282 24.74 -1.31 -33.83
C CYS A 282 26.16 -1.45 -33.28
N THR A 283 26.37 -2.35 -32.32
CA THR A 283 27.70 -2.64 -31.75
C THR A 283 28.65 -3.19 -32.81
N ILE A 284 28.21 -4.19 -33.59
CA ILE A 284 29.02 -4.75 -34.69
C ILE A 284 29.41 -3.65 -35.68
N GLY A 285 28.46 -2.81 -36.10
CA GLY A 285 28.73 -1.72 -37.03
C GLY A 285 29.74 -0.71 -36.51
N LEU A 286 29.56 -0.24 -35.27
CA LEU A 286 30.45 0.73 -34.64
C LEU A 286 31.85 0.16 -34.37
N LEU A 287 31.95 -1.07 -33.87
CA LEU A 287 33.24 -1.73 -33.62
C LEU A 287 33.95 -2.08 -34.92
N SER A 288 33.22 -2.48 -35.98
CA SER A 288 33.83 -2.72 -37.30
C SER A 288 34.39 -1.43 -37.89
N TYR A 289 33.66 -0.32 -37.74
CA TYR A 289 34.14 1.00 -38.18
C TYR A 289 35.35 1.47 -37.37
N ALA A 290 35.33 1.33 -36.04
CA ALA A 290 36.48 1.62 -35.19
C ALA A 290 37.69 0.74 -35.53
N GLY A 291 37.47 -0.54 -35.80
CA GLY A 291 38.49 -1.48 -36.26
C GLY A 291 39.10 -1.06 -37.61
N LEU A 292 38.30 -0.55 -38.54
CA LEU A 292 38.79 0.02 -39.79
C LEU A 292 39.67 1.26 -39.53
N LEU A 293 39.23 2.17 -38.66
CA LEU A 293 40.02 3.35 -38.27
C LEU A 293 41.36 2.95 -37.64
N ALA A 294 41.36 1.96 -36.76
CA ALA A 294 42.56 1.44 -36.12
C ALA A 294 43.48 0.77 -37.15
N PHE A 295 42.92 -0.01 -38.09
CA PHE A 295 43.68 -0.62 -39.19
C PHE A 295 44.35 0.44 -40.08
N THR A 296 43.65 1.55 -40.36
CA THR A 296 44.19 2.70 -41.10
C THR A 296 45.11 3.60 -40.26
N GLN A 297 45.40 3.23 -39.00
CA GLN A 297 46.23 4.02 -38.07
C GLN A 297 45.69 5.43 -37.81
N VAL A 298 44.38 5.64 -37.93
CA VAL A 298 43.70 6.91 -37.62
C VAL A 298 43.47 7.06 -36.11
N ILE A 299 43.15 5.95 -35.44
CA ILE A 299 43.01 5.88 -33.98
C ILE A 299 44.06 4.92 -33.39
N THR A 300 44.46 5.16 -32.16
CA THR A 300 45.44 4.33 -31.44
C THR A 300 44.83 3.00 -30.97
N PRO A 301 45.66 1.99 -30.60
CA PRO A 301 45.17 0.78 -29.95
C PRO A 301 44.40 1.06 -28.65
N GLY A 302 44.84 2.02 -27.84
CA GLY A 302 44.15 2.44 -26.61
C GLY A 302 42.82 3.13 -26.88
N GLU A 303 42.72 3.95 -27.93
CA GLU A 303 41.45 4.53 -28.37
C GLU A 303 40.47 3.46 -28.86
N MET A 304 40.94 2.43 -29.57
CA MET A 304 40.13 1.28 -29.95
C MET A 304 39.61 0.49 -28.72
N ILE A 305 40.45 0.31 -27.69
CA ILE A 305 40.02 -0.30 -26.42
C ILE A 305 38.94 0.56 -25.76
N SER A 306 39.09 1.89 -25.75
CA SER A 306 38.09 2.80 -25.19
C SER A 306 36.75 2.65 -25.90
N VAL A 307 36.73 2.61 -27.24
CA VAL A 307 35.51 2.37 -28.03
C VAL A 307 34.90 1.01 -27.67
N THR A 308 35.73 -0.03 -27.55
CA THR A 308 35.29 -1.39 -27.22
C THR A 308 34.67 -1.51 -25.83
N LEU A 309 35.18 -0.74 -24.86
CA LEU A 309 34.66 -0.73 -23.49
C LEU A 309 33.39 0.12 -23.34
N LEU A 310 33.23 1.17 -24.14
CA LEU A 310 32.12 2.12 -24.02
C LEU A 310 30.89 1.72 -24.86
N VAL A 311 31.08 1.31 -26.11
CA VAL A 311 29.98 1.15 -27.07
C VAL A 311 29.00 0.02 -26.69
N PRO A 312 29.43 -1.24 -26.43
CA PRO A 312 28.49 -2.32 -26.17
C PRO A 312 27.61 -2.11 -24.93
N PRO A 313 28.14 -1.70 -23.75
CA PRO A 313 27.31 -1.45 -22.57
C PRO A 313 26.33 -0.28 -22.78
N ALA A 314 26.77 0.79 -23.45
CA ALA A 314 25.93 1.97 -23.72
C ALA A 314 24.71 1.65 -24.59
N LEU A 315 24.83 0.64 -25.46
CA LEU A 315 23.72 0.19 -26.32
C LEU A 315 22.85 -0.87 -25.63
N THR A 316 23.45 -1.97 -25.16
CA THR A 316 22.72 -3.12 -24.62
C THR A 316 21.94 -2.76 -23.35
N VAL A 317 22.60 -2.06 -22.42
CA VAL A 317 22.00 -1.79 -21.10
C VAL A 317 20.93 -0.69 -21.17
N MET A 318 21.05 0.23 -22.14
CA MET A 318 20.05 1.27 -22.39
C MET A 318 18.67 0.68 -22.70
N GLY A 319 18.60 -0.37 -23.52
CA GLY A 319 17.36 -1.08 -23.83
C GLY A 319 16.68 -1.62 -22.57
N TYR A 320 17.41 -2.34 -21.72
CA TYR A 320 16.89 -2.86 -20.45
C TYR A 320 16.37 -1.76 -19.53
N SER A 321 17.09 -0.63 -19.45
CA SER A 321 16.71 0.49 -18.60
C SER A 321 15.38 1.12 -18.99
N PHE A 322 15.12 1.24 -20.29
CA PHE A 322 13.86 1.79 -20.80
C PHE A 322 12.69 0.82 -20.59
N GLY A 323 12.95 -0.49 -20.67
CA GLY A 323 12.00 -1.52 -20.31
C GLY A 323 11.56 -1.42 -18.86
N MET A 324 12.52 -1.34 -17.93
CA MET A 324 12.28 -1.13 -16.51
C MET A 324 11.51 0.17 -16.23
N PHE A 325 11.93 1.28 -16.85
CA PHE A 325 11.22 2.57 -16.76
C PHE A 325 9.74 2.41 -17.11
N SER A 326 9.44 1.83 -18.27
CA SER A 326 8.07 1.67 -18.75
C SER A 326 7.23 0.79 -17.81
N GLU A 327 7.83 -0.24 -17.22
CA GLU A 327 7.16 -1.20 -16.35
C GLU A 327 6.84 -0.59 -14.98
N VAL A 328 7.83 0.03 -14.34
CA VAL A 328 7.67 0.71 -13.04
C VAL A 328 6.72 1.89 -13.17
N TRP A 329 6.84 2.69 -14.24
CA TRP A 329 5.94 3.81 -14.52
C TRP A 329 4.48 3.34 -14.66
N ALA A 330 4.24 2.28 -15.44
CA ALA A 330 2.90 1.77 -15.65
C ALA A 330 2.26 1.25 -14.34
N ARG A 331 3.03 0.55 -13.50
CA ARG A 331 2.56 0.12 -12.17
C ARG A 331 2.24 1.30 -11.27
N GLY A 332 3.17 2.23 -11.10
CA GLY A 332 2.99 3.38 -10.22
C GLY A 332 1.87 4.30 -10.67
N ALA A 333 1.67 4.50 -11.98
CA ALA A 333 0.53 5.26 -12.50
C ALA A 333 -0.81 4.58 -12.20
N ALA A 334 -0.89 3.25 -12.32
CA ALA A 334 -2.10 2.49 -11.97
C ALA A 334 -2.41 2.55 -10.47
N SER A 335 -1.38 2.49 -9.62
CA SER A 335 -1.53 2.64 -8.16
C SER A 335 -1.92 4.05 -7.76
N THR A 336 -1.33 5.06 -8.41
CA THR A 336 -1.73 6.47 -8.24
C THR A 336 -3.20 6.68 -8.59
N GLN A 337 -3.69 6.01 -9.64
CA GLN A 337 -5.11 6.04 -10.02
C GLN A 337 -6.00 5.40 -8.96
N ARG A 338 -5.62 4.24 -8.40
CA ARG A 338 -6.38 3.57 -7.33
C ARG A 338 -6.42 4.39 -6.04
N VAL A 339 -5.28 4.92 -5.61
CA VAL A 339 -5.20 5.82 -4.45
C VAL A 339 -6.03 7.09 -4.66
N SER A 340 -5.94 7.72 -5.83
CA SER A 340 -6.77 8.89 -6.18
C SER A 340 -8.27 8.56 -6.17
N GLY A 341 -8.65 7.38 -6.67
CA GLY A 341 -10.03 6.90 -6.66
C GLY A 341 -10.55 6.71 -5.24
N LEU A 342 -9.78 6.02 -4.39
CA LEU A 342 -10.07 5.84 -2.97
C LEU A 342 -10.28 7.19 -2.28
N LEU A 343 -9.38 8.15 -2.47
CA LEU A 343 -9.52 9.49 -1.89
C LEU A 343 -10.79 10.20 -2.35
N THR A 344 -11.11 10.11 -3.64
CA THR A 344 -12.35 10.71 -4.18
C THR A 344 -13.60 10.09 -3.56
N ASP A 345 -13.59 8.77 -3.33
CA ASP A 345 -14.71 8.06 -2.70
C ASP A 345 -14.81 8.38 -1.20
N LEU A 346 -13.68 8.54 -0.50
CA LEU A 346 -13.65 8.98 0.90
C LEU A 346 -14.14 10.43 1.05
N ASP A 347 -13.71 11.34 0.18
CA ASP A 347 -14.14 12.74 0.20
C ASP A 347 -15.63 12.88 -0.12
N ARG A 348 -16.20 12.01 -0.97
CA ARG A 348 -17.65 11.92 -1.22
C ARG A 348 -18.44 11.39 -0.03
N ALA A 349 -17.83 10.52 0.77
CA ALA A 349 -18.44 9.99 1.99
C ALA A 349 -18.40 10.99 3.16
N ALA A 350 -17.60 12.07 3.04
CA ALA A 350 -17.56 13.13 4.03
C ALA A 350 -18.93 13.84 4.12
N PRO A 351 -19.40 14.24 5.32
CA PRO A 351 -20.71 14.86 5.48
C PRO A 351 -20.85 16.14 4.64
N GLU A 352 -21.89 16.23 3.81
CA GLU A 352 -22.26 17.49 3.12
C GLU A 352 -22.56 18.57 4.17
N GLN A 353 -21.72 19.62 4.25
CA GLN A 353 -21.90 20.75 5.17
C GLN A 353 -23.19 21.57 4.96
N ASN A 354 -23.93 21.34 3.86
CA ASN A 354 -25.02 22.20 3.38
C ASN A 354 -26.46 21.68 3.61
N ARG A 355 -26.67 20.62 4.41
CA ARG A 355 -28.03 20.19 4.81
C ARG A 355 -28.39 20.76 6.19
N LYS A 356 -29.70 20.98 6.43
CA LYS A 356 -30.20 21.46 7.74
C LYS A 356 -29.55 20.66 8.88
N PRO A 357 -29.07 21.32 9.95
CA PRO A 357 -28.47 20.63 11.08
C PRO A 357 -29.48 19.62 11.64
N PRO A 358 -29.03 18.41 12.03
CA PRO A 358 -29.90 17.42 12.64
C PRO A 358 -30.50 17.98 13.96
N PRO A 359 -31.67 17.47 14.40
CA PRO A 359 -32.31 17.91 15.64
C PRO A 359 -31.35 17.77 16.83
N HIS A 360 -31.42 18.71 17.77
CA HIS A 360 -30.51 18.70 18.92
C HIS A 360 -30.81 17.47 19.81
N PRO A 361 -29.79 16.79 20.39
CA PRO A 361 -29.99 15.63 21.26
C PRO A 361 -31.03 15.81 22.38
N ALA A 362 -31.18 17.06 22.85
CA ALA A 362 -32.15 17.46 23.88
C ALA A 362 -33.62 17.40 23.44
N GLU A 363 -33.90 17.30 22.13
CA GLU A 363 -35.26 17.22 21.57
C GLU A 363 -35.78 15.78 21.52
N LEU A 364 -34.92 14.79 21.77
CA LEU A 364 -35.29 13.37 21.76
C LEU A 364 -35.95 12.96 23.10
N PRO A 365 -36.99 12.11 23.07
CA PRO A 365 -37.65 11.66 24.29
C PRO A 365 -36.70 10.81 25.16
N THR A 366 -36.58 11.18 26.43
CA THR A 366 -35.85 10.37 27.43
C THR A 366 -36.53 9.03 27.65
N GLY A 367 -35.74 7.97 27.88
CA GLY A 367 -36.24 6.61 28.04
C GLY A 367 -35.88 5.69 26.86
N LEU A 368 -36.50 4.52 26.83
CA LEU A 368 -36.29 3.49 25.82
C LEU A 368 -37.32 3.61 24.70
N SER A 369 -36.87 4.08 23.54
CA SER A 369 -37.66 4.16 22.31
C SER A 369 -37.33 3.00 21.38
N ILE A 370 -38.34 2.32 20.86
CA ILE A 370 -38.16 1.27 19.84
C ILE A 370 -38.62 1.80 18.50
N TRP A 371 -37.75 1.69 17.50
CA TRP A 371 -38.11 1.94 16.11
C TRP A 371 -38.19 0.63 15.34
N HIS A 372 -39.35 0.35 14.77
CA HIS A 372 -39.64 -0.90 14.06
C HIS A 372 -39.66 -0.67 12.54
N PRO A 373 -38.65 -1.13 11.78
CA PRO A 373 -38.65 -1.00 10.32
C PRO A 373 -39.76 -1.83 9.68
N HIS A 374 -40.38 -1.32 8.61
CA HIS A 374 -41.33 -2.07 7.78
C HIS A 374 -40.65 -2.78 6.60
N ASP A 375 -39.59 -2.18 6.06
CA ASP A 375 -38.79 -2.75 4.99
C ASP A 375 -37.30 -2.36 5.13
N ALA A 376 -36.45 -3.00 4.34
CA ALA A 376 -35.00 -2.75 4.34
C ALA A 376 -34.64 -1.33 3.92
N THR A 377 -35.42 -0.72 3.02
CA THR A 377 -35.20 0.64 2.50
C THR A 377 -35.40 1.68 3.60
N GLN A 378 -36.44 1.53 4.41
CA GLN A 378 -36.77 2.39 5.53
C GLN A 378 -35.73 2.27 6.63
N GLN A 379 -35.29 1.04 6.95
CA GLN A 379 -34.20 0.80 7.89
C GLN A 379 -32.93 1.53 7.44
N GLN A 380 -32.58 1.42 6.16
CA GLN A 380 -31.38 2.05 5.62
C GLN A 380 -31.47 3.58 5.64
N ASN A 381 -32.61 4.16 5.27
CA ASN A 381 -32.82 5.61 5.35
C ASN A 381 -32.74 6.14 6.79
N MET A 382 -33.33 5.43 7.74
CA MET A 382 -33.28 5.79 9.17
C MET A 382 -31.84 5.70 9.70
N LEU A 383 -31.14 4.60 9.38
CA LEU A 383 -29.75 4.42 9.78
C LEU A 383 -28.83 5.48 9.16
N GLU A 384 -29.09 5.92 7.93
CA GLU A 384 -28.37 7.06 7.32
C GLU A 384 -28.60 8.37 8.08
N GLN A 385 -29.83 8.65 8.52
CA GLN A 385 -30.13 9.86 9.32
C GLN A 385 -29.48 9.81 10.71
N LEU A 386 -29.55 8.67 11.38
CA LEU A 386 -28.98 8.47 12.71
C LEU A 386 -27.44 8.46 12.66
N THR A 387 -26.85 7.90 11.61
CA THR A 387 -25.41 7.99 11.35
C THR A 387 -24.99 9.45 11.17
N ARG A 388 -25.78 10.26 10.47
CA ARG A 388 -25.53 11.70 10.35
C ARG A 388 -25.64 12.43 11.68
N LEU A 389 -26.64 12.11 12.50
CA LEU A 389 -26.74 12.70 13.85
C LEU A 389 -25.50 12.35 14.68
N ALA A 390 -25.12 11.07 14.71
CA ALA A 390 -23.95 10.61 15.45
C ALA A 390 -22.64 11.22 14.95
N SER A 391 -22.50 11.51 13.65
CA SER A 391 -21.28 12.10 13.10
C SER A 391 -21.10 13.61 13.40
N HIS A 392 -22.18 14.33 13.76
CA HIS A 392 -22.12 15.75 14.11
C HIS A 392 -21.87 16.00 15.60
N HIS A 393 -21.93 14.96 16.43
CA HIS A 393 -21.79 15.05 17.87
C HIS A 393 -20.62 14.20 18.36
N PRO A 394 -19.94 14.61 19.45
CA PRO A 394 -18.93 13.75 20.05
C PRO A 394 -19.56 12.43 20.54
N PRO A 395 -18.81 11.32 20.56
CA PRO A 395 -19.30 10.01 21.00
C PRO A 395 -19.87 9.96 22.42
N GLU A 396 -19.53 10.95 23.26
CA GLU A 396 -20.05 11.12 24.62
C GLU A 396 -21.49 11.68 24.64
N GLN A 397 -21.87 12.44 23.61
CA GLN A 397 -23.24 12.98 23.46
C GLN A 397 -24.12 12.01 22.68
N VAL A 398 -23.67 11.57 21.50
CA VAL A 398 -24.44 10.67 20.64
C VAL A 398 -23.55 9.53 20.19
N LEU A 399 -23.98 8.29 20.47
CA LEU A 399 -23.28 7.10 20.03
C LEU A 399 -24.23 6.17 19.27
N LEU A 400 -23.91 5.89 18.02
CA LEU A 400 -24.56 4.85 17.23
C LEU A 400 -23.70 3.59 17.27
N ALA A 401 -24.24 2.52 17.84
CA ALA A 401 -23.60 1.21 17.79
C ALA A 401 -23.86 0.55 16.43
N PRO A 402 -22.82 0.05 15.73
CA PRO A 402 -23.01 -0.62 14.45
C PRO A 402 -23.76 -1.95 14.61
N HIS A 403 -24.55 -2.34 13.59
CA HIS A 403 -25.30 -3.60 13.58
C HIS A 403 -24.39 -4.85 13.68
N ARG A 404 -23.29 -4.85 12.91
CA ARG A 404 -22.25 -5.89 13.01
C ARG A 404 -21.14 -5.40 13.91
N ILE A 405 -21.02 -5.99 15.09
CA ILE A 405 -20.02 -5.54 16.05
C ILE A 405 -18.75 -6.39 15.98
N HIS A 406 -17.61 -5.70 15.94
CA HIS A 406 -16.28 -6.31 15.88
C HIS A 406 -15.61 -6.27 17.25
N VAL A 407 -15.21 -7.44 17.73
CA VAL A 407 -14.27 -7.56 18.86
C VAL A 407 -12.89 -7.70 18.23
N PHE A 408 -11.99 -6.79 18.58
CA PHE A 408 -10.64 -6.75 18.05
C PHE A 408 -9.77 -7.80 18.74
N GLU A 409 -8.72 -8.24 18.06
CA GLU A 409 -7.71 -9.09 18.66
C GLU A 409 -6.99 -8.35 19.80
N GLY A 410 -6.76 -9.04 20.92
CA GLY A 410 -6.19 -8.46 22.14
C GLY A 410 -6.92 -8.94 23.39
N THR A 411 -6.79 -8.21 24.50
CA THR A 411 -7.43 -8.54 25.77
C THR A 411 -8.86 -7.99 25.85
N LEU A 412 -9.60 -8.39 26.89
CA LEU A 412 -10.89 -7.78 27.19
C LEU A 412 -10.73 -6.31 27.59
N ALA A 413 -9.62 -5.93 28.22
CA ALA A 413 -9.30 -4.55 28.57
C ALA A 413 -9.09 -3.68 27.32
N ASP A 414 -8.30 -4.17 26.34
CA ASP A 414 -8.08 -3.48 25.05
C ASP A 414 -9.40 -3.23 24.32
N ASN A 415 -10.31 -4.19 24.42
CA ASN A 415 -11.62 -4.10 23.78
C ASN A 415 -12.59 -3.19 24.54
N LEU A 416 -12.55 -3.07 25.86
CA LEU A 416 -13.55 -2.30 26.61
C LEU A 416 -13.10 -0.87 26.94
N ASN A 417 -11.81 -0.68 27.26
CA ASN A 417 -11.25 0.57 27.75
C ASN A 417 -9.82 0.78 27.21
N PRO A 418 -9.63 0.89 25.88
CA PRO A 418 -8.30 0.99 25.27
C PRO A 418 -7.50 2.23 25.72
N GLU A 419 -8.19 3.33 26.03
CA GLU A 419 -7.57 4.59 26.48
C GLU A 419 -7.36 4.63 28.01
N GLY A 420 -7.90 3.67 28.77
CA GLY A 420 -7.82 3.65 30.23
C GLY A 420 -8.63 4.76 30.92
N ASN A 421 -9.47 5.51 30.20
CA ASN A 421 -10.22 6.66 30.72
C ASN A 421 -11.59 6.31 31.32
N ILE A 422 -12.10 5.10 31.11
CA ILE A 422 -13.40 4.67 31.66
C ILE A 422 -13.22 4.19 33.12
N PRO A 423 -13.96 4.75 34.09
CA PRO A 423 -13.89 4.31 35.48
C PRO A 423 -14.31 2.84 35.66
N PRO A 424 -13.67 2.07 36.57
CA PRO A 424 -13.98 0.66 36.80
C PRO A 424 -15.46 0.40 37.13
N GLN A 425 -16.13 1.33 37.83
CA GLN A 425 -17.54 1.22 38.18
C GLN A 425 -18.45 1.19 36.94
N LYS A 426 -18.16 2.03 35.93
CA LYS A 426 -18.90 2.02 34.66
C LYS A 426 -18.65 0.72 33.88
N LEU A 427 -17.42 0.21 33.90
CA LEU A 427 -17.09 -1.07 33.28
C LEU A 427 -17.85 -2.24 33.92
N VAL A 428 -17.90 -2.31 35.25
CA VAL A 428 -18.68 -3.34 35.97
C VAL A 428 -20.16 -3.26 35.61
N ALA A 429 -20.74 -2.06 35.63
CA ALA A 429 -22.14 -1.85 35.30
C ALA A 429 -22.45 -2.27 33.85
N ALA A 430 -21.60 -1.90 32.90
CA ALA A 430 -21.72 -2.26 31.50
C ALA A 430 -21.57 -3.77 31.25
N LEU A 431 -20.56 -4.41 31.86
CA LEU A 431 -20.34 -5.86 31.78
C LEU A 431 -21.52 -6.65 32.39
N THR A 432 -22.09 -6.14 33.48
CA THR A 432 -23.26 -6.75 34.13
C THR A 432 -24.49 -6.60 33.25
N ALA A 433 -24.74 -5.40 32.71
CA ALA A 433 -25.89 -5.13 31.85
C ALA A 433 -25.85 -5.91 30.53
N ALA A 434 -24.66 -6.10 29.95
CA ALA A 434 -24.47 -6.95 28.78
C ALA A 434 -24.32 -8.45 29.12
N ALA A 435 -24.54 -8.85 30.38
CA ALA A 435 -24.48 -10.21 30.87
C ALA A 435 -23.14 -10.94 30.64
N CYS A 436 -21.99 -10.25 30.63
CA CYS A 436 -20.67 -10.82 30.28
C CYS A 436 -20.02 -11.74 31.36
N GLY A 437 -20.75 -12.16 32.40
CA GLY A 437 -20.18 -12.88 33.54
C GLY A 437 -19.64 -14.29 33.23
N ASP A 438 -20.25 -15.01 32.28
CA ASP A 438 -19.72 -16.27 31.74
C ASP A 438 -18.46 -16.05 30.90
N ILE A 439 -18.40 -14.95 30.14
CA ILE A 439 -17.26 -14.60 29.29
C ILE A 439 -16.05 -14.28 30.16
N LEU A 440 -16.23 -13.48 31.21
CA LEU A 440 -15.17 -13.19 32.19
C LEU A 440 -14.64 -14.47 32.82
N ARG A 441 -15.50 -15.35 33.32
CA ARG A 441 -15.10 -16.65 33.90
C ARG A 441 -14.33 -17.51 32.91
N ARG A 442 -14.78 -17.57 31.66
CA ARG A 442 -14.11 -18.32 30.59
C ARG A 442 -12.73 -17.77 30.26
N LEU A 443 -12.54 -16.45 30.38
CA LEU A 443 -11.24 -15.78 30.21
C LEU A 443 -10.38 -15.79 31.48
N GLY A 444 -10.84 -16.39 32.59
CA GLY A 444 -10.10 -16.48 33.85
C GLY A 444 -10.31 -15.31 34.81
N GLY A 445 -11.32 -14.47 34.58
CA GLY A 445 -11.72 -13.36 35.47
C GLY A 445 -13.11 -13.56 36.09
N GLN A 446 -13.58 -12.57 36.86
CA GLN A 446 -14.92 -12.57 37.44
C GLN A 446 -15.42 -11.14 37.67
N LEU A 447 -16.75 -10.97 37.70
CA LEU A 447 -17.35 -9.71 38.13
C LEU A 447 -17.05 -9.49 39.63
N PRO A 448 -16.62 -8.30 40.05
CA PRO A 448 -16.32 -8.03 41.45
C PRO A 448 -17.59 -8.08 42.31
N GLN A 449 -17.46 -8.58 43.53
CA GLN A 449 -18.50 -8.46 44.54
C GLN A 449 -18.49 -7.05 45.14
N THR A 450 -19.61 -6.62 45.74
CA THR A 450 -19.79 -5.25 46.28
C THR A 450 -18.59 -4.82 47.13
N GLY A 451 -17.89 -3.76 46.69
CA GLY A 451 -16.70 -3.21 47.37
C GLY A 451 -15.33 -3.71 46.88
N GLN A 452 -15.27 -4.66 45.93
CA GLN A 452 -14.02 -5.12 45.32
C GLN A 452 -13.69 -4.37 44.01
N GLN A 453 -12.40 -4.28 43.70
CA GLN A 453 -11.91 -3.74 42.43
C GLN A 453 -12.13 -4.73 41.27
N LEU A 454 -12.50 -4.21 40.10
CA LEU A 454 -12.57 -4.99 38.86
C LEU A 454 -11.16 -5.33 38.40
N GLN A 455 -10.86 -6.62 38.24
CA GLN A 455 -9.66 -7.09 37.56
C GLN A 455 -10.09 -7.80 36.27
N LEU A 456 -9.77 -7.21 35.13
CA LEU A 456 -10.02 -7.81 33.82
C LEU A 456 -8.92 -8.83 33.51
N PRO A 457 -9.26 -9.99 32.90
CA PRO A 457 -8.27 -10.98 32.52
C PRO A 457 -7.44 -10.52 31.31
N ASP A 458 -6.14 -10.85 31.34
CA ASP A 458 -5.18 -10.58 30.26
C ASP A 458 -5.19 -11.65 29.15
N THR A 459 -6.12 -12.62 29.24
CA THR A 459 -6.23 -13.71 28.27
C THR A 459 -6.58 -13.17 26.88
N PRO A 460 -5.79 -13.48 25.83
CA PRO A 460 -6.02 -12.94 24.50
C PRO A 460 -7.27 -13.53 23.85
N ILE A 461 -8.00 -12.69 23.11
CA ILE A 461 -9.17 -12.98 22.28
C ILE A 461 -8.75 -12.78 20.82
N GLY A 462 -9.06 -13.72 19.91
CA GLY A 462 -8.74 -13.58 18.48
C GLY A 462 -8.18 -14.85 17.82
N GLU A 463 -7.55 -14.70 16.64
CA GLU A 463 -7.00 -15.82 15.86
C GLU A 463 -5.91 -16.59 16.62
N ALA A 464 -5.07 -15.91 17.40
CA ALA A 464 -4.04 -16.51 18.24
C ALA A 464 -4.48 -16.77 19.70
N GLY A 465 -5.77 -16.61 20.02
CA GLY A 465 -6.30 -16.65 21.39
C GLY A 465 -7.61 -17.44 21.56
N LEU A 466 -8.35 -17.14 22.62
CA LEU A 466 -9.66 -17.74 22.88
C LEU A 466 -10.72 -17.16 21.93
N ASN A 467 -11.36 -18.03 21.16
CA ASN A 467 -12.45 -17.65 20.28
C ASN A 467 -13.79 -17.55 21.04
N LEU A 468 -14.42 -16.37 20.94
CA LEU A 468 -15.77 -16.11 21.43
C LEU A 468 -16.84 -16.59 20.44
N SER A 469 -17.99 -17.04 20.93
CA SER A 469 -19.15 -17.29 20.07
C SER A 469 -19.75 -16.00 19.51
N GLY A 470 -20.64 -16.08 18.50
CA GLY A 470 -21.32 -14.90 17.93
C GLY A 470 -22.03 -14.06 19.00
N GLY A 471 -22.86 -14.69 19.84
CA GLY A 471 -23.55 -14.01 20.94
C GLY A 471 -22.62 -13.51 22.05
N GLN A 472 -21.47 -14.16 22.29
CA GLN A 472 -20.46 -13.64 23.22
C GLN A 472 -19.78 -12.38 22.68
N ARG A 473 -19.43 -12.35 21.39
CA ARG A 473 -18.89 -11.15 20.74
C ARG A 473 -19.88 -9.99 20.81
N GLN A 474 -21.16 -10.26 20.52
CA GLN A 474 -22.24 -9.26 20.61
C GLN A 474 -22.35 -8.67 22.02
N ARG A 475 -22.26 -9.49 23.08
CA ARG A 475 -22.31 -9.02 24.47
C ARG A 475 -21.08 -8.19 24.87
N VAL A 476 -19.86 -8.61 24.51
CA VAL A 476 -18.63 -7.82 24.77
C VAL A 476 -18.70 -6.46 24.07
N ALA A 477 -19.14 -6.47 22.82
CA ALA A 477 -19.38 -5.28 22.04
C ALA A 477 -20.41 -4.33 22.67
N LEU A 478 -21.53 -4.87 23.14
CA LEU A 478 -22.56 -4.11 23.82
C LEU A 478 -22.04 -3.52 25.14
N ALA A 479 -21.24 -4.28 25.90
CA ALA A 479 -20.56 -3.78 27.09
C ALA A 479 -19.62 -2.60 26.77
N ARG A 480 -18.85 -2.66 25.68
CA ARG A 480 -17.99 -1.53 25.23
C ARG A 480 -18.81 -0.26 25.00
N VAL A 481 -19.93 -0.39 24.30
CA VAL A 481 -20.82 0.74 23.98
C VAL A 481 -21.45 1.32 25.24
N LEU A 482 -21.96 0.45 26.14
CA LEU A 482 -22.57 0.87 27.40
C LEU A 482 -21.57 1.53 28.35
N ALA A 483 -20.31 1.07 28.36
CA ALA A 483 -19.26 1.62 29.22
C ALA A 483 -18.92 3.08 28.91
N ARG A 484 -19.12 3.52 27.65
CA ARG A 484 -18.96 4.94 27.25
C ARG A 484 -20.04 5.86 27.82
N ASP A 485 -21.19 5.30 28.18
CA ASP A 485 -22.27 5.99 28.89
C ASP A 485 -22.79 7.30 28.21
N PRO A 486 -23.06 7.28 26.89
CA PRO A 486 -23.43 8.48 26.13
C PRO A 486 -24.82 9.02 26.53
N GLU A 487 -25.08 10.31 26.29
CA GLU A 487 -26.39 10.94 26.53
C GLU A 487 -27.50 10.30 25.67
N VAL A 488 -27.23 10.13 24.38
CA VAL A 488 -28.07 9.45 23.40
C VAL A 488 -27.36 8.20 22.92
N LEU A 489 -27.97 7.04 23.16
CA LEU A 489 -27.48 5.76 22.65
C LEU A 489 -28.43 5.22 21.59
N ILE A 490 -27.91 4.91 20.41
CA ILE A 490 -28.65 4.29 19.32
C ILE A 490 -28.08 2.89 19.10
N LEU A 491 -28.95 1.88 19.12
CA LEU A 491 -28.59 0.48 18.93
C LEU A 491 -29.34 -0.10 17.73
N ASP A 492 -28.62 -0.72 16.80
CA ASP A 492 -29.21 -1.47 15.69
C ASP A 492 -29.15 -2.97 16.01
N ASP A 493 -30.32 -3.58 16.24
CA ASP A 493 -30.52 -4.98 16.62
C ASP A 493 -29.46 -5.53 17.61
N PRO A 494 -29.33 -4.92 18.81
CA PRO A 494 -28.21 -5.14 19.73
C PRO A 494 -28.11 -6.55 20.30
N THR A 495 -29.16 -7.36 20.17
CA THR A 495 -29.26 -8.69 20.78
C THR A 495 -29.31 -9.82 19.73
N THR A 496 -28.86 -9.55 18.51
CA THR A 496 -28.77 -10.56 17.44
C THR A 496 -27.86 -11.71 17.87
N GLY A 497 -28.35 -12.95 17.73
CA GLY A 497 -27.60 -14.16 18.08
C GLY A 497 -27.54 -14.50 19.58
N LEU A 498 -28.29 -13.79 20.44
CA LEU A 498 -28.52 -14.19 21.83
C LEU A 498 -29.72 -15.13 21.92
N ASP A 499 -29.69 -16.06 22.88
CA ASP A 499 -30.88 -16.84 23.26
C ASP A 499 -31.92 -15.97 23.97
N ALA A 500 -33.16 -16.43 24.02
CA ALA A 500 -34.29 -15.65 24.52
C ALA A 500 -34.13 -15.22 26.00
N VAL A 501 -33.51 -16.04 26.84
CA VAL A 501 -33.32 -15.75 28.27
C VAL A 501 -32.25 -14.67 28.45
N THR A 502 -31.10 -14.84 27.80
CA THR A 502 -30.02 -13.85 27.84
C THR A 502 -30.47 -12.51 27.24
N LEU A 503 -31.24 -12.54 26.15
CA LEU A 503 -31.76 -11.33 25.51
C LEU A 503 -32.65 -10.54 26.48
N ASP A 504 -33.62 -11.20 27.11
CA ASP A 504 -34.53 -10.56 28.06
C ASP A 504 -33.78 -9.98 29.28
N GLN A 505 -32.80 -10.73 29.81
CA GLN A 505 -31.91 -10.24 30.87
C GLN A 505 -31.17 -8.96 30.44
N VAL A 506 -30.54 -8.97 29.26
CA VAL A 506 -29.77 -7.84 28.72
C VAL A 506 -30.68 -6.63 28.45
N ALA A 507 -31.84 -6.82 27.84
CA ALA A 507 -32.76 -5.74 27.51
C ALA A 507 -33.28 -5.02 28.77
N ARG A 508 -33.66 -5.78 29.82
CA ARG A 508 -34.06 -5.19 31.11
C ARG A 508 -32.91 -4.45 31.79
N ALA A 509 -31.73 -5.05 31.81
CA ALA A 509 -30.57 -4.46 32.47
C ALA A 509 -30.12 -3.16 31.77
N ILE A 510 -30.19 -3.09 30.44
CA ILE A 510 -29.90 -1.86 29.68
C ILE A 510 -30.92 -0.78 29.99
N ARG A 511 -32.22 -1.11 30.03
CA ARG A 511 -33.27 -0.15 30.41
C ARG A 511 -33.03 0.44 31.79
N GLN A 512 -32.66 -0.40 32.77
CA GLN A 512 -32.36 0.04 34.13
C GLN A 512 -31.08 0.89 34.19
N LEU A 513 -29.99 0.43 33.56
CA LEU A 513 -28.71 1.12 33.55
C LEU A 513 -28.82 2.51 32.91
N ARG A 514 -29.65 2.65 31.87
CA ARG A 514 -29.84 3.90 31.12
C ARG A 514 -31.09 4.68 31.51
N ALA A 515 -31.64 4.43 32.71
CA ALA A 515 -32.77 5.20 33.22
C ALA A 515 -32.45 6.71 33.24
N GLY A 516 -33.35 7.53 32.71
CA GLY A 516 -33.17 8.98 32.59
C GLY A 516 -32.34 9.46 31.40
N LYS A 517 -31.81 8.56 30.56
CA LYS A 517 -31.09 8.88 29.32
C LYS A 517 -31.88 8.47 28.08
N VAL A 518 -31.50 8.99 26.93
CA VAL A 518 -32.13 8.62 25.65
C VAL A 518 -31.52 7.32 25.15
N THR A 519 -32.38 6.34 24.85
CA THR A 519 -31.96 5.08 24.22
C THR A 519 -32.92 4.74 23.09
N ILE A 520 -32.41 4.64 21.86
CA ILE A 520 -33.17 4.26 20.67
C ILE A 520 -32.68 2.88 20.24
N VAL A 521 -33.59 1.92 20.10
CA VAL A 521 -33.26 0.59 19.57
C VAL A 521 -34.06 0.32 18.30
N ILE A 522 -33.34 0.12 17.21
CA ILE A 522 -33.88 -0.29 15.92
C ILE A 522 -33.96 -1.81 15.95
N THR A 523 -35.17 -2.36 16.06
CA THR A 523 -35.34 -3.81 16.13
C THR A 523 -36.77 -4.25 15.81
N THR A 524 -36.88 -5.48 15.30
CA THR A 524 -38.16 -6.19 15.14
C THR A 524 -38.47 -7.13 16.31
N ASN A 525 -37.56 -7.25 17.28
CA ASN A 525 -37.68 -8.21 18.37
C ASN A 525 -38.76 -7.82 19.40
N PRO A 526 -39.72 -8.72 19.71
CA PRO A 526 -40.84 -8.40 20.61
C PRO A 526 -40.44 -8.14 22.07
N THR A 527 -39.32 -8.69 22.55
CA THR A 527 -38.86 -8.47 23.93
C THR A 527 -38.40 -7.03 24.17
N TRP A 528 -37.74 -6.43 23.18
CA TRP A 528 -37.41 -5.00 23.25
C TRP A 528 -38.67 -4.13 23.23
N ARG A 529 -39.64 -4.52 22.40
CA ARG A 529 -40.93 -3.84 22.28
C ARG A 529 -41.74 -3.84 23.58
N SER A 530 -41.76 -4.96 24.31
CA SER A 530 -42.51 -5.06 25.57
C SER A 530 -41.90 -4.21 26.70
N LEU A 531 -40.60 -3.86 26.59
CA LEU A 531 -39.88 -3.03 27.54
C LEU A 531 -39.84 -1.55 27.16
N ALA A 532 -40.33 -1.18 25.97
CA ALA A 532 -40.25 0.18 25.45
C ALA A 532 -41.15 1.15 26.22
N ASP A 533 -40.68 2.38 26.42
CA ASP A 533 -41.53 3.49 26.86
C ASP A 533 -42.31 4.05 25.67
N GLN A 534 -41.72 4.03 24.47
CA GLN A 534 -42.33 4.47 23.22
C GLN A 534 -42.01 3.52 22.07
N VAL A 535 -42.98 3.27 21.18
CA VAL A 535 -42.78 2.43 19.98
C VAL A 535 -43.20 3.19 18.73
N PHE A 536 -42.24 3.43 17.85
CA PHE A 536 -42.44 4.07 16.56
C PHE A 536 -42.54 3.01 15.46
N ARG A 537 -43.67 3.01 14.74
CA ARG A 537 -43.90 2.22 13.51
C ARG A 537 -43.95 3.22 12.37
N GLY A 538 -42.99 3.13 11.45
CA GLY A 538 -42.59 4.31 10.69
C GLY A 538 -43.61 4.79 9.64
N GLU A 539 -43.93 6.07 9.69
CA GLU A 539 -44.07 6.92 8.51
C GLU A 539 -42.87 7.86 8.46
N VAL A 540 -42.21 7.96 7.31
CA VAL A 540 -41.05 8.85 7.12
C VAL A 540 -41.55 10.30 7.13
N GLY A 541 -41.13 11.08 8.12
CA GLY A 541 -41.37 12.54 8.16
C GLY A 541 -42.02 13.12 9.42
N ARG A 542 -42.21 12.33 10.49
CA ARG A 542 -42.66 12.84 11.80
C ARG A 542 -41.77 12.35 12.93
#